data_AF-A0A428KTY3-F1
#
_entry.id   AF-A0A428KTY3-F1
#
_cell.length_a   1.000
_cell.length_b   1.000
_cell.length_c   1.000
_cell.angle_alpha   90.00
_cell.angle_beta   90.00
_cell.angle_gamma   90.00
#
_symmetry.space_group_name_H-M   'P 1'
#
loop_
_entity.id
_entity.type
_entity.pdbx_description
1 polymer ?
#
loop_
_entity_poly.entity_id
_entity_poly.type
_entity_poly.pdbx_seq_one_letter_code
_entity_poly.pdbx_strand_id
1 'polypeptide(L)'
;MHVVEFNQSALKSLFSEEFSRASREFLREQPQPDPQYTIEEVADILSVDPSTVRNYLKLSTDHRRYLPFVQCTDTGRGNRIRLSDVQAWQQRNLHQPEEAEAQLPESLLRISHRRAARREKRNAA
;
A
#
# COMPACT_ATOMS: atom_id res chain seq x y z
N MET A 1 -61.81 29.78 15.08
CA MET A 1 -61.00 28.57 14.86
C MET A 1 -59.78 28.97 14.06
N HIS A 2 -58.60 29.05 14.67
CA HIS A 2 -57.35 29.23 13.93
C HIS A 2 -57.01 27.89 13.28
N VAL A 3 -57.23 27.80 11.97
CA VAL A 3 -56.70 26.70 11.16
C VAL A 3 -55.20 26.95 11.11
N VAL A 4 -54.42 26.12 11.80
CA VAL A 4 -52.97 26.09 11.65
C VAL A 4 -52.71 25.72 10.20
N GLU A 5 -52.37 26.69 9.36
CA GLU A 5 -51.91 26.43 8.00
C GLU A 5 -50.65 25.58 8.10
N PHE A 6 -50.83 24.30 7.83
CA PHE A 6 -49.79 23.30 7.95
C PHE A 6 -48.79 23.55 6.83
N ASN A 7 -47.70 24.26 7.14
CA ASN A 7 -46.68 24.61 6.16
C ASN A 7 -45.90 23.35 5.77
N GLN A 8 -46.40 22.63 4.78
CA GLN A 8 -45.82 21.39 4.25
C GLN A 8 -44.36 21.58 3.81
N SER A 9 -43.98 22.80 3.40
CA SER A 9 -42.60 23.10 3.01
C SER A 9 -41.65 23.16 4.23
N ALA A 10 -42.10 23.73 5.35
CA ALA A 10 -41.34 23.74 6.60
C ALA A 10 -41.11 22.33 7.14
N LEU A 11 -42.13 21.46 7.09
CA LEU A 11 -41.98 20.07 7.51
C LEU A 11 -41.03 19.28 6.62
N LYS A 12 -41.12 19.43 5.30
CA LYS A 12 -40.17 18.81 4.37
C LYS A 12 -38.73 19.27 4.63
N SER A 13 -38.53 20.55 4.93
CA SER A 13 -37.22 21.09 5.27
C SER A 13 -36.68 20.47 6.56
N LEU A 14 -37.50 20.41 7.61
CA LEU A 14 -37.12 19.78 8.89
C LEU A 14 -36.78 18.29 8.71
N PHE A 15 -37.61 17.54 7.98
CA PHE A 15 -37.32 16.13 7.68
C PHE A 15 -36.04 15.95 6.86
N SER A 16 -35.79 16.82 5.88
CA SER A 16 -34.55 16.77 5.09
C SER A 16 -33.32 17.06 5.93
N GLU A 17 -33.41 18.00 6.86
CA GLU A 17 -32.33 18.38 7.77
C GLU A 17 -32.02 17.25 8.76
N GLU A 18 -33.06 16.71 9.41
CA GLU A 18 -32.92 15.58 10.33
C GLU A 18 -32.42 14.32 9.62
N PHE A 19 -32.92 14.04 8.40
CA PHE A 19 -32.41 12.94 7.58
C PHE A 19 -30.92 13.14 7.24
N SER A 20 -30.52 14.36 6.88
CA SER A 20 -29.13 14.68 6.56
C SER A 20 -28.23 14.50 7.78
N ARG A 21 -28.72 14.90 8.96
CA ARG A 21 -28.02 14.73 10.24
C ARG A 21 -27.85 13.25 10.59
N ALA A 22 -28.95 12.49 10.59
CA ALA A 22 -28.95 11.06 10.87
C ALA A 22 -28.06 10.28 9.88
N SER A 23 -28.07 10.67 8.60
CA SER A 23 -27.20 10.07 7.58
C SER A 23 -25.72 10.33 7.86
N ARG A 24 -25.35 11.53 8.33
CA ARG A 24 -23.96 11.84 8.70
C ARG A 24 -23.51 11.08 9.95
N GLU A 25 -24.39 10.94 10.93
CA GLU A 25 -24.13 10.17 12.14
C GLU A 25 -23.94 8.69 11.80
N PHE A 26 -24.85 8.11 11.00
CA PHE A 26 -24.75 6.74 10.52
C PHE A 26 -23.45 6.48 9.73
N LEU A 27 -23.07 7.39 8.82
CA LEU A 27 -21.82 7.26 8.06
C LEU A 27 -20.56 7.38 8.92
N ARG A 28 -20.61 8.10 10.05
CA ARG A 28 -19.50 8.19 11.01
C ARG A 28 -19.31 6.91 11.82
N GLU A 29 -20.40 6.18 12.07
CA GLU A 29 -20.38 4.92 12.81
C GLU A 29 -19.97 3.72 11.95
N GLN A 30 -19.96 3.87 10.63
CA GLN A 30 -19.45 2.84 9.73
C GLN A 30 -17.94 2.67 9.92
N PRO A 31 -17.44 1.42 9.98
CA PRO A 31 -16.00 1.17 9.99
C PRO A 31 -15.38 1.75 8.71
N GLN A 32 -14.36 2.60 8.86
CA GLN A 32 -13.65 3.12 7.70
C GLN A 32 -12.98 1.96 6.94
N PRO A 33 -13.10 1.93 5.60
CA PRO A 33 -12.44 0.89 4.81
C PRO A 33 -10.93 1.03 4.94
N ASP A 34 -10.24 -0.11 5.00
CA ASP A 34 -8.79 -0.15 5.05
C ASP A 34 -8.18 0.51 3.79
N PRO A 35 -7.40 1.60 3.93
CA PRO A 35 -6.83 2.31 2.80
C PRO A 35 -5.93 1.41 1.96
N GLN A 36 -5.98 1.60 0.64
CA GLN A 36 -5.21 0.83 -0.33
C GLN A 36 -4.24 1.76 -1.07
N TYR A 37 -2.96 1.38 -1.08
CA TYR A 37 -1.86 2.16 -1.63
C TYR A 37 -1.25 1.47 -2.85
N THR A 38 -0.68 2.29 -3.73
CA THR A 38 0.18 1.87 -4.83
C THR A 38 1.53 1.37 -4.33
N ILE A 39 2.29 0.74 -5.20
CA ILE A 39 3.65 0.26 -4.88
C ILE A 39 4.56 1.45 -4.55
N GLU A 40 4.40 2.55 -5.28
CA GLU A 40 5.15 3.79 -5.11
C GLU A 40 4.85 4.42 -3.75
N GLU A 41 3.58 4.53 -3.36
CA GLU A 41 3.20 5.05 -2.03
C GLU A 41 3.68 4.15 -0.89
N VAL A 42 3.62 2.81 -1.05
CA VAL A 42 4.16 1.89 -0.03
C VAL A 42 5.67 2.00 0.08
N ALA A 43 6.38 2.24 -1.03
CA ALA A 43 7.81 2.46 -1.03
C ALA A 43 8.18 3.70 -0.20
N ASP A 44 7.40 4.77 -0.31
CA ASP A 44 7.55 5.96 0.52
C ASP A 44 7.28 5.67 2.00
N ILE A 45 6.19 4.96 2.33
CA ILE A 45 5.84 4.57 3.71
C ILE A 45 6.97 3.74 4.35
N LEU A 46 7.54 2.81 3.59
CA LEU A 46 8.61 1.92 4.05
C LEU A 46 10.01 2.54 3.93
N SER A 47 10.14 3.71 3.29
CA SER A 47 11.43 4.35 2.97
C SER A 47 12.39 3.43 2.21
N VAL A 48 11.88 2.73 1.19
CA VAL A 48 12.65 1.84 0.31
C VAL A 48 12.41 2.17 -1.16
N ASP A 49 13.21 1.62 -2.07
CA ASP A 49 12.96 1.77 -3.50
C ASP A 49 11.71 0.99 -3.97
N PRO A 50 10.88 1.53 -4.91
CA PRO A 50 9.72 0.83 -5.44
C PRO A 50 10.03 -0.54 -6.05
N SER A 51 11.22 -0.76 -6.60
CA SER A 51 11.66 -2.08 -7.09
C SER A 51 11.81 -3.10 -5.96
N THR A 52 12.23 -2.66 -4.78
CA THR A 52 12.32 -3.50 -3.57
C THR A 52 10.93 -3.97 -3.15
N VAL A 53 9.95 -3.07 -3.15
CA VAL A 53 8.54 -3.43 -2.88
C VAL A 53 8.04 -4.45 -3.91
N ARG A 54 8.31 -4.24 -5.21
CA ARG A 54 7.96 -5.22 -6.26
C ARG A 54 8.59 -6.59 -6.03
N ASN A 55 9.79 -6.64 -5.46
CA ASN A 55 10.43 -7.90 -5.14
C ASN A 55 9.69 -8.59 -3.97
N TYR A 56 9.24 -7.86 -2.96
CA TYR A 56 8.46 -8.44 -1.85
C TYR A 56 7.15 -9.09 -2.30
N LEU A 57 6.48 -8.52 -3.31
CA LEU A 57 5.25 -9.07 -3.90
C LEU A 57 5.47 -10.38 -4.67
N LYS A 58 6.69 -10.63 -5.16
CA LYS A 58 7.05 -11.82 -5.97
C LYS A 58 7.53 -13.00 -5.13
N LEU A 59 7.76 -12.78 -3.84
CA LEU A 59 8.19 -13.84 -2.94
C LEU A 59 7.07 -14.88 -2.78
N SER A 60 7.46 -16.11 -2.40
CA SER A 60 6.47 -17.12 -1.97
C SER A 60 5.68 -16.59 -0.77
N THR A 61 4.41 -16.97 -0.67
CA THR A 61 3.55 -16.62 0.48
C THR A 61 4.12 -17.07 1.82
N ASP A 62 4.94 -18.13 1.82
CA ASP A 62 5.60 -18.66 3.02
C ASP A 62 6.86 -17.85 3.41
N HIS A 63 7.34 -16.97 2.53
CA HIS A 63 8.52 -16.18 2.79
C HIS A 63 8.20 -15.05 3.78
N ARG A 64 9.00 -14.90 4.84
CA ARG A 64 8.77 -13.88 5.89
C ARG A 64 8.56 -12.45 5.37
N ARG A 65 9.37 -12.06 4.38
CA ARG A 65 9.31 -10.74 3.70
C ARG A 65 8.23 -10.61 2.63
N TYR A 66 7.42 -11.64 2.39
CA TYR A 66 6.30 -11.54 1.46
C TYR A 66 5.33 -10.45 1.94
N LEU A 67 4.97 -9.57 1.01
CA LEU A 67 4.00 -8.50 1.25
C LEU A 67 2.71 -8.84 0.48
N PRO A 68 1.59 -9.06 1.19
CA PRO A 68 0.31 -9.30 0.54
C PRO A 68 -0.12 -8.12 -0.32
N PHE A 69 -0.84 -8.41 -1.40
CA PHE A 69 -1.42 -7.39 -2.27
C PHE A 69 -2.79 -7.84 -2.78
N VAL A 70 -3.60 -6.86 -3.13
CA VAL A 70 -4.87 -7.01 -3.83
C VAL A 70 -4.60 -6.73 -5.31
N GLN A 71 -4.95 -7.69 -6.16
CA GLN A 71 -4.89 -7.50 -7.59
C GLN A 71 -6.14 -6.75 -8.06
N CYS A 72 -5.99 -5.48 -8.46
CA CYS A 72 -7.13 -4.69 -8.95
C CYS A 72 -7.23 -4.65 -10.48
N THR A 73 -6.18 -5.07 -11.20
CA THR A 73 -6.18 -5.19 -12.67
C THR A 73 -5.38 -6.40 -13.12
N ASP A 74 -5.55 -6.79 -14.39
CA ASP A 74 -4.75 -7.85 -15.02
C ASP A 74 -3.27 -7.47 -15.20
N THR A 75 -2.93 -6.18 -15.02
CA THR A 75 -1.55 -5.69 -15.07
C THR A 75 -0.97 -5.54 -13.67
N GLY A 76 0.31 -5.87 -13.49
CA GLY A 76 1.00 -5.72 -12.19
C GLY A 76 1.12 -4.26 -11.70
N ARG A 77 0.82 -3.26 -12.54
CA ARG A 77 0.71 -1.84 -12.15
C ARG A 77 -0.57 -1.51 -11.38
N GLY A 78 -1.58 -2.37 -11.49
CA GLY A 78 -2.83 -2.24 -10.73
C GLY A 78 -2.82 -2.97 -9.39
N ASN A 79 -1.68 -3.49 -8.94
CA ASN A 79 -1.60 -4.07 -7.61
C ASN A 79 -1.75 -2.96 -6.55
N ARG A 80 -2.55 -3.25 -5.52
CA ARG A 80 -2.76 -2.38 -4.38
C ARG A 80 -2.41 -3.11 -3.10
N ILE A 81 -1.93 -2.39 -2.11
CA ILE A 81 -1.47 -2.96 -0.84
C ILE A 81 -2.24 -2.24 0.26
N ARG A 82 -2.83 -3.01 1.18
CA ARG A 82 -3.60 -2.44 2.28
C ARG A 82 -2.70 -1.88 3.37
N LEU A 83 -3.12 -0.83 4.06
CA LEU A 83 -2.34 -0.24 5.14
C LEU A 83 -2.11 -1.24 6.28
N SER A 84 -3.14 -2.01 6.64
CA SER A 84 -3.02 -3.03 7.69
C SER A 84 -1.98 -4.08 7.36
N ASP A 85 -1.87 -4.49 6.08
CA ASP A 85 -0.88 -5.45 5.61
C ASP A 85 0.55 -4.88 5.70
N VAL A 86 0.73 -3.60 5.33
CA VAL A 86 2.02 -2.89 5.48
C VAL A 86 2.43 -2.82 6.94
N GLN A 87 1.52 -2.42 7.83
CA GLN A 87 1.78 -2.34 9.26
C GLN A 87 2.13 -3.71 9.86
N ALA A 88 1.33 -4.73 9.54
CA ALA A 88 1.61 -6.10 9.96
C ALA A 88 2.97 -6.58 9.45
N TRP A 89 3.32 -6.25 8.19
CA TRP A 89 4.63 -6.55 7.63
C TRP A 89 5.76 -5.83 8.37
N GLN A 90 5.61 -4.54 8.70
CA GLN A 90 6.60 -3.79 9.48
C GLN A 90 6.79 -4.44 10.86
N GLN A 91 5.71 -4.74 11.58
CA GLN A 91 5.77 -5.40 12.88
C GLN A 91 6.51 -6.75 12.81
N ARG A 92 6.29 -7.54 11.75
CA ARG A 92 7.02 -8.81 11.53
C ARG A 92 8.52 -8.61 11.28
N ASN A 93 8.94 -7.47 10.74
CA ASN A 93 10.31 -7.22 10.29
C ASN A 93 11.09 -6.20 11.15
N LEU A 94 10.45 -5.50 12.10
CA LEU A 94 11.08 -4.52 13.01
C LEU A 94 12.12 -5.13 13.97
N HIS A 95 11.98 -6.41 14.32
CA HIS A 95 12.85 -7.07 15.31
C HIS A 95 14.12 -7.74 14.73
N GLN A 96 14.63 -7.29 13.58
CA GLN A 96 15.93 -7.76 13.08
C GLN A 96 17.02 -6.70 13.28
N PRO A 97 17.97 -6.91 14.21
CA PRO A 97 19.31 -6.39 14.03
C PRO A 97 19.99 -7.22 12.92
N GLU A 98 20.60 -6.54 11.95
CA GLU A 98 21.79 -7.03 11.22
C GLU A 98 21.81 -8.50 10.71
N GLU A 99 20.91 -8.93 9.83
CA GLU A 99 21.31 -9.93 8.81
C GLU A 99 22.06 -9.26 7.65
N ALA A 100 22.71 -8.12 7.92
CA ALA A 100 23.53 -7.37 6.98
C ALA A 100 24.97 -7.93 6.86
N GLU A 101 25.38 -8.86 7.72
CA GLU A 101 26.65 -9.58 7.60
C GLU A 101 26.50 -10.99 7.03
N ALA A 102 25.49 -11.23 6.19
CA ALA A 102 25.56 -12.36 5.28
C ALA A 102 26.71 -12.10 4.28
N GLN A 103 27.92 -12.51 4.64
CA GLN A 103 29.11 -12.52 3.79
C GLN A 103 28.71 -13.04 2.41
N LEU A 104 28.69 -12.14 1.42
CA LEU A 104 28.43 -12.52 0.04
C LEU A 104 29.47 -13.57 -0.35
N PRO A 105 29.06 -14.76 -0.83
CA PRO A 105 30.03 -15.77 -1.25
C PRO A 105 30.93 -15.15 -2.34
N GLU A 106 32.26 -15.27 -2.17
CA GLU A 106 33.29 -14.71 -3.07
C GLU A 106 33.03 -15.00 -4.57
N SER A 107 32.31 -16.08 -4.85
CA SER A 107 31.90 -16.48 -6.20
C SER A 107 31.04 -15.42 -6.91
N LEU A 108 30.22 -14.65 -6.19
CA LEU A 108 29.38 -13.58 -6.75
C LEU A 108 30.18 -12.30 -7.03
N LEU A 109 31.21 -12.02 -6.23
CA LEU A 109 32.15 -10.92 -6.48
C LEU A 109 32.94 -11.14 -7.78
N ARG A 110 33.25 -12.38 -8.15
CA ARG A 110 33.98 -12.69 -9.40
C ARG A 110 33.17 -12.42 -10.68
N ILE A 111 31.83 -12.45 -10.63
CA ILE A 111 30.99 -12.28 -11.82
C ILE A 111 30.89 -10.80 -12.25
N SER A 112 30.89 -9.88 -11.29
CA SER A 112 30.86 -8.43 -11.57
C SER A 112 32.16 -7.97 -12.27
N HIS A 113 33.32 -8.49 -11.87
CA HIS A 113 34.60 -8.16 -12.49
C HIS A 113 34.72 -8.62 -13.95
N ARG A 114 34.12 -9.75 -14.34
CA ARG A 114 34.14 -10.22 -15.75
C ARG A 114 33.32 -9.34 -16.70
N ARG A 115 32.26 -8.70 -16.23
CA ARG A 115 31.42 -7.81 -17.06
C ARG A 115 32.05 -6.44 -17.27
N ALA A 116 32.74 -5.90 -16.26
CA ALA A 116 33.47 -4.64 -16.37
C ALA A 116 34.60 -4.72 -17.42
N ALA A 117 35.44 -5.75 -17.35
CA ALA A 117 36.56 -5.94 -18.28
C ALA A 117 36.13 -6.12 -19.77
N ARG A 118 34.94 -6.68 -20.02
CA ARG A 118 34.37 -6.78 -21.37
C ARG A 118 33.85 -5.45 -21.91
N ARG A 119 33.38 -4.55 -21.04
CA ARG A 119 32.89 -3.23 -21.43
C ARG A 119 34.03 -2.30 -21.82
N GLU A 120 35.13 -2.34 -21.07
CA GLU A 120 36.35 -1.56 -21.38
C GLU A 120 36.98 -1.99 -22.71
N LYS A 121 37.10 -3.31 -22.97
CA LYS A 121 37.60 -3.80 -24.27
C LYS A 121 36.74 -3.42 -25.47
N ARG A 122 35.45 -3.11 -25.28
CA ARG A 122 34.54 -2.71 -26.37
C ARG A 122 34.56 -1.21 -26.63
N ASN A 123 35.03 -0.40 -25.67
CA ASN A 123 35.17 1.05 -25.82
C ASN A 123 36.59 1.47 -26.24
N ALA A 124 37.55 0.54 -26.23
CA ALA A 124 38.93 0.74 -26.63
C ALA A 124 39.25 0.22 -28.05
N ALA A 125 38.22 -0.18 -28.81
CA ALA A 125 38.26 -0.55 -30.22
C ALA A 125 37.39 0.43 -31.01
#